data_AF-A0A0M1VU36-F1
#
_entry.id   AF-A0A0M1VU36-F1
#
_cell.length_a   1.000
_cell.length_b   1.000
_cell.length_c   1.000
_cell.angle_alpha   90.00
_cell.angle_beta   90.00
_cell.angle_gamma   90.00
#
_symmetry.space_group_name_H-M   'P 1'
#
loop_
_entity.id
_entity.type
_entity.pdbx_description
1 polymer ?
#
loop_
_entity_poly.entity_id
_entity_poly.type
_entity_poly.pdbx_seq_one_letter_code
_entity_poly.pdbx_strand_id
1 'polypeptide(L)'
;MRKKFKMLLLIVGALTLFSACSSTQSDIRGEGNQRALAMAASKTLKKPIIYEKKWKTTGKVAMMDTFTDGKVEGEFRRYYLNGNLIMRGYFKDGVVDGIWEDYYPNGKLIMSGYMRGHKKIGKWKYYDENGKLLGEVPYEQIPKEIIDINQTNLANFWKDIKDGK
;
A
#
# COMPACT_ATOMS: atom_id res chain seq x y z
N MET A 1 -18.95 59.39 50.59
CA MET A 1 -20.24 58.67 50.62
C MET A 1 -20.56 58.12 49.24
N ARG A 2 -20.90 56.82 49.15
CA ARG A 2 -21.80 56.09 48.19
C ARG A 2 -21.85 56.59 46.72
N LYS A 3 -21.76 55.82 45.63
CA LYS A 3 -21.80 54.38 45.27
C LYS A 3 -21.34 54.30 43.79
N LYS A 4 -20.40 53.43 43.39
CA LYS A 4 -20.59 52.17 42.60
C LYS A 4 -21.56 52.30 41.39
N PHE A 5 -21.11 52.10 40.14
CA PHE A 5 -21.12 50.80 39.41
C PHE A 5 -20.77 50.91 37.89
N LYS A 6 -19.93 49.96 37.44
CA LYS A 6 -19.83 49.31 36.12
C LYS A 6 -19.51 50.14 34.86
N MET A 7 -18.27 49.97 34.36
CA MET A 7 -18.04 49.61 32.96
C MET A 7 -16.86 48.65 32.88
N LEU A 8 -17.18 47.37 32.68
CA LEU A 8 -16.21 46.29 32.52
C LEU A 8 -15.84 46.22 31.03
N LEU A 9 -14.58 46.49 30.70
CA LEU A 9 -13.99 46.14 29.40
C LEU A 9 -12.57 45.63 29.66
N LEU A 10 -12.47 44.32 29.91
CA LEU A 10 -11.22 43.59 29.87
C LEU A 10 -10.92 43.27 28.41
N ILE A 11 -10.05 44.05 27.79
CA ILE A 11 -9.41 43.69 26.52
C ILE A 11 -7.95 43.42 26.84
N VAL A 12 -7.61 42.16 27.18
CA VAL A 12 -6.23 41.65 27.06
C VAL A 12 -6.29 40.16 26.70
N GLY A 13 -5.93 39.86 25.45
CA GLY A 13 -5.05 38.77 25.06
C GLY A 13 -5.51 37.32 25.28
N ALA A 14 -5.93 36.65 24.21
CA ALA A 14 -5.51 35.28 23.94
C ALA A 14 -5.52 35.00 22.44
N LEU A 15 -4.30 34.80 21.94
CA LEU A 15 -3.87 34.29 20.65
C LEU A 15 -4.91 33.47 19.86
N THR A 16 -5.18 33.96 18.65
CA THR A 16 -5.27 33.18 17.41
C THR A 16 -5.62 31.69 17.55
N LEU A 17 -6.91 31.38 17.65
CA LEU A 17 -7.44 30.15 17.08
C LEU A 17 -7.84 30.41 15.63
N PHE A 18 -6.83 30.69 14.80
CA PHE A 18 -6.92 30.18 13.43
C PHE A 18 -6.78 28.67 13.58
N SER A 19 -7.92 27.98 13.70
CA SER A 19 -8.01 26.61 13.21
C SER A 19 -7.81 26.71 11.71
N ALA A 20 -6.54 26.82 11.33
CA ALA A 20 -6.09 26.49 10.00
C ALA A 20 -6.34 24.98 9.90
N CYS A 21 -7.56 24.62 9.50
CA CYS A 21 -7.77 23.46 8.69
C CYS A 21 -7.01 23.72 7.38
N SER A 22 -5.68 23.62 7.44
CA SER A 22 -4.88 23.42 6.26
C SER A 22 -5.25 22.02 5.80
N SER A 23 -6.29 21.91 4.97
CA SER A 23 -6.42 20.78 4.07
C SER A 23 -5.14 20.79 3.24
N THR A 24 -4.16 20.04 3.71
CA THR A 24 -2.81 20.21 3.23
C THR A 24 -2.75 19.75 1.77
N GLN A 25 -2.38 20.70 0.93
CA GLN A 25 -1.58 20.49 -0.27
C GLN A 25 -0.21 19.84 0.08
N SER A 26 -0.18 18.82 0.95
CA SER A 26 1.01 18.06 1.39
C SER A 26 0.91 16.58 1.06
N ASP A 27 -0.28 16.10 0.68
CA ASP A 27 -0.55 14.66 0.57
C ASP A 27 0.19 13.94 -0.56
N ILE A 28 0.63 14.64 -1.62
CA ILE A 28 1.34 13.98 -2.73
C ILE A 28 2.87 13.98 -2.51
N ARG A 29 3.42 14.94 -1.74
CA ARG A 29 4.86 14.94 -1.38
C ARG A 29 5.15 14.18 -0.09
N GLY A 30 4.20 14.08 0.84
CA GLY A 30 4.38 13.41 2.13
C GLY A 30 4.43 11.87 2.05
N GLU A 31 3.71 11.25 1.11
CA GLU A 31 3.62 9.78 1.04
C GLU A 31 4.89 9.13 0.48
N GLY A 32 5.49 9.74 -0.55
CA GLY A 32 6.82 9.35 -1.03
C GLY A 32 7.89 9.50 0.08
N ASN A 33 7.73 10.51 0.93
CA ASN A 33 8.61 10.73 2.07
C ASN A 33 8.46 9.61 3.11
N GLN A 34 7.25 9.14 3.44
CA GLN A 34 7.08 8.10 4.48
C GLN A 34 7.71 6.75 4.10
N ARG A 35 7.56 6.33 2.83
CA ARG A 35 8.20 5.08 2.36
C ARG A 35 9.72 5.20 2.32
N ALA A 36 10.24 6.33 1.84
CA ALA A 36 11.67 6.62 1.85
C ALA A 36 12.24 6.73 3.27
N LEU A 37 11.47 7.28 4.22
CA LEU A 37 11.83 7.34 5.63
C LEU A 37 11.88 5.95 6.26
N ALA A 38 10.92 5.06 5.96
CA ALA A 38 10.97 3.67 6.43
C ALA A 38 12.22 2.94 5.90
N MET A 39 12.54 3.13 4.62
CA MET A 39 13.77 2.62 4.02
C MET A 39 15.01 3.17 4.74
N ALA A 40 15.14 4.49 4.87
CA ALA A 40 16.29 5.12 5.53
C ALA A 40 16.41 4.71 7.01
N ALA A 41 15.28 4.62 7.73
CA ALA A 41 15.22 4.17 9.11
C ALA A 41 15.71 2.72 9.26
N SER A 42 15.33 1.81 8.36
CA SER A 42 15.81 0.42 8.41
C SER A 42 17.34 0.32 8.34
N LYS A 43 17.97 1.20 7.55
CA LYS A 43 19.43 1.31 7.43
C LYS A 43 20.07 1.91 8.69
N THR A 44 19.54 3.04 9.16
CA THR A 44 20.08 3.74 10.33
C THR A 44 19.96 2.91 11.61
N LEU A 45 18.81 2.24 11.80
CA LEU A 45 18.52 1.45 12.99
C LEU A 45 19.06 0.02 12.92
N LYS A 46 19.51 -0.43 11.74
CA LYS A 46 19.92 -1.83 11.47
C LYS A 46 18.87 -2.85 11.91
N LYS A 47 17.59 -2.54 11.66
CA LYS A 47 16.43 -3.39 12.01
C LYS A 47 15.43 -3.42 10.85
N PRO A 48 14.71 -4.52 10.65
CA PRO A 48 13.61 -4.57 9.71
C PRO A 48 12.53 -3.53 10.07
N ILE A 49 12.04 -2.79 9.07
CA ILE A 49 10.95 -1.82 9.21
C ILE A 49 9.85 -2.20 8.24
N ILE A 50 8.63 -2.38 8.75
CA ILE A 50 7.44 -2.57 7.93
C ILE A 50 6.85 -1.19 7.62
N TYR A 51 6.70 -0.90 6.35
CA TYR A 51 5.96 0.25 5.85
C TYR A 51 4.55 -0.16 5.47
N GLU A 52 3.56 0.58 5.95
CA GLU A 52 2.16 0.42 5.58
C GLU A 52 1.62 1.71 4.97
N LYS A 53 1.00 1.60 3.79
CA LYS A 53 0.09 2.63 3.27
C LYS A 53 -1.33 2.15 3.48
N LYS A 54 -2.20 3.03 3.99
CA LYS A 54 -3.62 2.76 4.18
C LYS A 54 -4.46 3.47 3.14
N TRP A 55 -5.59 2.86 2.78
CA TRP A 55 -6.67 3.51 2.04
C TRP A 55 -7.25 4.65 2.88
N LYS A 56 -7.42 5.83 2.29
CA LYS A 56 -7.98 7.00 3.00
C LYS A 56 -9.46 6.81 3.35
N THR A 57 -10.21 6.14 2.48
CA THR A 57 -11.65 5.91 2.62
C THR A 57 -12.00 4.84 3.64
N THR A 58 -11.22 3.76 3.72
CA THR A 58 -11.53 2.62 4.60
C THR A 58 -10.62 2.51 5.81
N GLY A 59 -9.46 3.17 5.81
CA GLY A 59 -8.41 3.02 6.82
C GLY A 59 -7.72 1.65 6.83
N LYS A 60 -8.12 0.72 5.94
CA LYS A 60 -7.47 -0.59 5.78
C LYS A 60 -6.13 -0.45 5.08
N VAL A 61 -5.23 -1.40 5.29
CA VAL A 61 -3.93 -1.45 4.59
C VAL A 61 -4.17 -1.62 3.09
N ALA A 62 -3.47 -0.83 2.28
CA ALA A 62 -3.44 -0.87 0.82
C ALA A 62 -2.11 -1.45 0.32
N MET A 63 -1.00 -1.10 0.96
CA MET A 63 0.34 -1.57 0.63
C MET A 63 1.09 -1.89 1.90
N MET A 64 1.84 -2.99 1.88
CA MET A 64 2.78 -3.35 2.92
C MET A 64 4.11 -3.74 2.26
N ASP A 65 5.19 -3.12 2.68
CA ASP A 65 6.56 -3.44 2.24
C ASP A 65 7.45 -3.63 3.47
N THR A 66 8.38 -4.58 3.42
CA THR A 66 9.39 -4.75 4.46
C THR A 66 10.73 -4.20 3.97
N PHE A 67 11.39 -3.41 4.80
CA PHE A 67 12.72 -2.84 4.52
C PHE A 67 13.75 -3.37 5.51
N THR A 68 14.89 -3.83 5.00
CA THR A 68 16.06 -4.20 5.80
C THR A 68 17.30 -3.56 5.19
N ASP A 69 18.13 -2.95 6.02
CA ASP A 69 19.39 -2.29 5.60
C ASP A 69 19.23 -1.31 4.41
N GLY A 70 18.13 -0.56 4.39
CA GLY A 70 17.86 0.42 3.34
C GLY A 70 17.41 -0.16 2.01
N LYS A 71 17.05 -1.45 1.96
CA LYS A 71 16.53 -2.12 0.77
C LYS A 71 15.17 -2.74 1.07
N VAL A 72 14.32 -2.89 0.05
CA VAL A 72 13.13 -3.74 0.18
C VAL A 72 13.61 -5.18 0.31
N GLU A 73 13.18 -5.87 1.35
CA GLU A 73 13.65 -7.21 1.71
C GLU A 73 12.52 -7.98 2.38
N GLY A 74 12.28 -9.22 1.97
CA GLY A 74 11.18 -10.03 2.46
C GLY A 74 9.87 -9.78 1.73
N GLU A 75 8.75 -10.05 2.40
CA GLU A 75 7.44 -10.05 1.77
C GLU A 75 6.92 -8.63 1.51
N PHE A 76 6.35 -8.41 0.33
CA PHE A 76 5.49 -7.29 0.02
C PHE A 76 4.07 -7.77 -0.24
N ARG A 77 3.09 -6.95 0.12
CA ARG A 77 1.66 -7.23 -0.10
C ARG A 77 0.95 -5.99 -0.59
N ARG A 78 -0.05 -6.20 -1.43
CA ARG A 78 -1.01 -5.17 -1.84
C ARG A 78 -2.40 -5.70 -1.57
N TYR A 79 -3.33 -4.80 -1.31
CA TYR A 79 -4.68 -5.14 -0.90
C TYR A 79 -5.73 -4.34 -1.65
N TYR A 80 -6.86 -4.96 -1.93
CA TYR A 80 -8.08 -4.29 -2.35
C TYR A 80 -8.65 -3.41 -1.23
N LEU A 81 -9.58 -2.50 -1.57
CA LEU A 81 -10.32 -1.67 -0.60
C LEU A 81 -11.08 -2.51 0.44
N ASN A 82 -11.54 -3.70 0.07
CA ASN A 82 -12.22 -4.60 0.99
C ASN A 82 -11.26 -5.26 2.01
N GLY A 83 -9.94 -5.15 1.81
CA GLY A 83 -8.89 -5.72 2.68
C GLY A 83 -8.36 -7.08 2.22
N ASN A 84 -8.89 -7.65 1.14
CA ASN A 84 -8.35 -8.89 0.56
C ASN A 84 -7.05 -8.61 -0.19
N LEU A 85 -6.17 -9.61 -0.30
CA LEU A 85 -4.96 -9.49 -1.11
C LEU A 85 -5.33 -9.30 -2.58
N ILE A 86 -4.62 -8.41 -3.25
CA ILE A 86 -4.56 -8.37 -4.72
C ILE A 86 -3.29 -9.06 -5.21
N MET A 87 -2.18 -8.92 -4.49
CA MET A 87 -0.94 -9.64 -4.78
C MET A 87 -0.01 -9.72 -3.57
N ARG A 88 0.86 -10.74 -3.58
CA ARG A 88 2.03 -10.81 -2.69
C ARG A 88 3.24 -11.39 -3.42
N GLY A 89 4.42 -11.06 -2.92
CA GLY A 89 5.66 -11.68 -3.37
C GLY A 89 6.82 -11.36 -2.43
N TYR A 90 8.01 -11.83 -2.79
CA TYR A 90 9.20 -11.73 -1.95
C TYR A 90 10.32 -10.98 -2.66
N PHE A 91 10.94 -10.06 -1.95
CA PHE A 91 12.20 -9.45 -2.32
C PHE A 91 13.35 -10.12 -1.58
N LYS A 92 14.46 -10.29 -2.29
CA LYS A 92 15.76 -10.66 -1.75
C LYS A 92 16.84 -9.81 -2.40
N ASP A 93 17.68 -9.18 -1.60
CA ASP A 93 18.75 -8.29 -2.07
C ASP A 93 18.24 -7.14 -2.95
N GLY A 94 17.00 -6.69 -2.71
CA GLY A 94 16.35 -5.61 -3.46
C GLY A 94 15.73 -6.01 -4.81
N VAL A 95 15.77 -7.28 -5.20
CA VAL A 95 15.08 -7.80 -6.38
C VAL A 95 14.02 -8.82 -5.99
N VAL A 96 12.98 -8.99 -6.81
CA VAL A 96 11.99 -10.06 -6.58
C VAL A 96 12.70 -11.42 -6.68
N ASP A 97 12.62 -12.26 -5.66
CA ASP A 97 13.15 -13.62 -5.69
C ASP A 97 12.32 -14.50 -4.75
N GLY A 98 11.41 -15.29 -5.31
CA GLY A 98 10.52 -16.11 -4.52
C GLY A 98 9.19 -16.40 -5.18
N ILE A 99 8.27 -16.92 -4.37
CA ILE A 99 6.87 -17.13 -4.74
C ILE A 99 6.23 -15.77 -5.06
N TRP A 100 5.49 -15.73 -6.16
CA TRP A 100 4.63 -14.62 -6.56
C TRP A 100 3.21 -15.13 -6.67
N GLU A 101 2.25 -14.36 -6.18
CA GLU A 101 0.85 -14.72 -6.21
C GLU A 101 -0.04 -13.51 -6.45
N ASP A 102 -1.00 -13.67 -7.35
CA ASP A 102 -2.03 -12.69 -7.65
C ASP A 102 -3.41 -13.26 -7.30
N TYR A 103 -4.33 -12.39 -6.90
CA TYR A 103 -5.58 -12.78 -6.26
C TYR A 103 -6.79 -12.07 -6.87
N TYR A 104 -7.94 -12.74 -6.84
CA TYR A 104 -9.24 -12.18 -7.15
C TYR A 104 -9.75 -11.30 -6.00
N PRO A 105 -10.70 -10.38 -6.23
CA PRO A 105 -11.30 -9.57 -5.18
C PRO A 105 -11.96 -10.37 -4.05
N ASN A 106 -12.36 -11.61 -4.31
CA ASN A 106 -12.92 -12.54 -3.34
C ASN A 106 -11.87 -13.25 -2.45
N GLY A 107 -10.57 -12.96 -2.67
CA GLY A 107 -9.45 -13.50 -1.90
C GLY A 107 -8.91 -14.84 -2.39
N LYS A 108 -9.43 -15.41 -3.48
CA LYS A 108 -8.91 -16.64 -4.11
C LYS A 108 -7.77 -16.33 -5.08
N LEU A 109 -6.88 -17.28 -5.31
CA LEU A 109 -5.77 -17.10 -6.24
C LEU A 109 -6.26 -16.97 -7.68
N ILE A 110 -5.68 -16.03 -8.43
CA ILE A 110 -5.72 -15.98 -9.90
C ILE A 110 -4.61 -16.87 -10.44
N MET A 111 -3.38 -16.64 -9.97
CA MET A 111 -2.21 -17.39 -10.40
C MET A 111 -1.10 -17.36 -9.35
N SER A 112 -0.22 -18.35 -9.41
CA SER A 112 0.97 -18.43 -8.57
C SER A 112 2.15 -19.07 -9.31
N GLY A 113 3.36 -18.64 -8.98
CA GLY A 113 4.58 -19.18 -9.54
C GLY A 113 5.81 -18.59 -8.88
N TYR A 114 6.99 -18.84 -9.47
CA TYR A 114 8.24 -18.30 -8.96
C TYR A 114 8.73 -17.16 -9.86
N MET A 115 9.26 -16.10 -9.26
CA MET A 115 9.91 -15.00 -9.96
C MET A 115 11.35 -14.81 -9.49
N ARG A 116 12.23 -14.44 -10.43
CA ARG A 116 13.58 -13.95 -10.13
C ARG A 116 13.88 -12.70 -10.96
N GLY A 117 14.03 -11.56 -10.30
CA GLY A 117 13.97 -10.24 -10.92
C GLY A 117 12.66 -10.07 -11.68
N HIS A 118 12.75 -9.82 -12.98
CA HIS A 118 11.59 -9.68 -13.86
C HIS A 118 11.20 -10.98 -14.60
N LYS A 119 11.93 -12.06 -14.36
CA LYS A 119 11.74 -13.35 -15.04
C LYS A 119 10.76 -14.23 -14.29
N LYS A 120 9.83 -14.83 -15.04
CA LYS A 120 8.92 -15.86 -14.57
C LYS A 120 9.64 -17.19 -14.70
N ILE A 121 9.72 -17.94 -13.62
CA ILE A 121 10.53 -19.15 -13.53
C ILE A 121 9.60 -20.36 -13.47
N GLY A 122 9.91 -21.36 -14.30
CA GLY A 122 9.20 -22.64 -14.30
C GLY A 122 7.75 -22.52 -14.75
N LYS A 123 6.93 -23.45 -14.25
CA LYS A 123 5.49 -23.47 -14.50
C LYS A 123 4.76 -22.63 -13.47
N TRP A 124 3.67 -22.03 -13.92
CA TRP A 124 2.75 -21.22 -13.14
C TRP A 124 1.41 -21.92 -13.09
N LYS A 125 0.80 -21.90 -11.90
CA LYS A 125 -0.56 -22.38 -11.68
C LYS A 125 -1.53 -21.24 -11.88
N TYR A 126 -2.67 -21.50 -12.50
CA TYR A 126 -3.75 -20.54 -12.62
C TYR A 126 -5.11 -21.19 -12.34
N TYR A 127 -6.03 -20.37 -11.85
CA TYR A 127 -7.27 -20.81 -11.23
C TYR A 127 -8.46 -20.01 -11.76
N ASP A 128 -9.67 -20.52 -11.57
CA ASP A 128 -10.90 -19.74 -11.77
C ASP A 128 -11.28 -18.94 -10.49
N GLU A 129 -12.32 -18.10 -10.60
CA GLU A 129 -12.83 -17.31 -9.47
C GLU A 129 -13.38 -18.18 -8.33
N ASN A 130 -13.65 -19.46 -8.56
CA ASN A 130 -14.06 -20.40 -7.53
C ASN A 130 -12.86 -21.05 -6.82
N GLY A 131 -11.64 -20.83 -7.29
CA GLY A 131 -10.41 -21.39 -6.75
C GLY A 131 -10.07 -22.76 -7.34
N LYS A 132 -10.76 -23.18 -8.40
CA LYS A 132 -10.45 -24.43 -9.10
C LYS A 132 -9.19 -24.23 -9.94
N LEU A 133 -8.22 -25.13 -9.80
CA LEU A 133 -7.03 -25.16 -10.66
C LEU A 133 -7.46 -25.46 -12.10
N LEU A 134 -7.11 -24.55 -13.02
CA LEU A 134 -7.40 -24.68 -14.45
C LEU A 134 -6.20 -25.23 -15.23
N GLY A 135 -4.96 -24.95 -14.77
CA GLY A 135 -3.77 -25.49 -15.39
C GLY A 135 -2.46 -25.11 -14.70
N GLU A 136 -1.39 -25.76 -15.15
CA GLU A 136 -0.01 -25.51 -14.72
C GLU A 136 0.93 -25.52 -15.94
N VAL A 137 1.30 -24.33 -16.42
CA VAL A 137 1.97 -24.12 -17.71
C VAL A 137 3.07 -23.05 -17.59
N PRO A 138 4.05 -22.96 -18.53
CA PRO A 138 4.90 -21.77 -18.61
C PRO A 138 4.06 -20.49 -18.66
N TYR A 139 4.53 -19.40 -18.03
CA TYR A 139 3.74 -18.18 -17.85
C TYR A 139 3.17 -17.63 -19.17
N GLU A 140 3.95 -17.73 -20.25
CA GLU A 140 3.58 -17.25 -21.59
C GLU A 140 2.41 -18.03 -22.22
N GLN A 141 2.06 -19.19 -21.65
CA GLN A 141 0.97 -20.05 -22.09
C GLN A 141 -0.29 -19.93 -21.21
N ILE A 142 -0.27 -19.08 -20.16
CA ILE A 142 -1.47 -18.81 -19.37
C ILE A 142 -2.52 -18.13 -20.27
N PRO A 143 -3.79 -18.55 -20.23
CA PRO A 143 -4.85 -17.94 -21.04
C PRO A 143 -4.90 -16.42 -20.85
N LYS A 144 -5.05 -15.69 -21.96
CA LYS A 144 -5.00 -14.22 -21.98
C LYS A 144 -6.05 -13.61 -21.05
N GLU A 145 -7.21 -14.25 -20.91
CA GLU A 145 -8.30 -13.83 -20.04
C GLU A 145 -7.85 -13.75 -18.58
N ILE A 146 -7.06 -14.73 -18.12
CA ILE A 146 -6.52 -14.75 -16.75
C ILE A 146 -5.48 -13.62 -16.57
N ILE A 147 -4.63 -13.40 -17.58
CA ILE A 147 -3.66 -12.30 -17.57
C ILE A 147 -4.36 -10.94 -17.53
N ASP A 148 -5.40 -10.75 -18.34
CA ASP A 148 -6.15 -9.49 -18.46
C ASP A 148 -6.89 -9.15 -17.15
N ILE A 149 -7.45 -10.15 -16.45
CA ILE A 149 -8.07 -9.98 -15.13
C ILE A 149 -7.03 -9.44 -14.14
N ASN A 150 -5.86 -10.07 -14.06
CA ASN A 150 -4.79 -9.63 -13.16
C ASN A 150 -4.35 -8.18 -13.47
N GLN A 151 -4.10 -7.89 -14.76
CA GLN A 151 -3.71 -6.55 -15.19
C GLN A 151 -4.78 -5.50 -14.87
N THR A 152 -6.04 -5.82 -15.07
CA THR A 152 -7.17 -4.94 -14.77
C THR A 152 -7.27 -4.67 -13.27
N ASN A 153 -7.12 -5.70 -12.44
CA ASN A 153 -7.10 -5.56 -10.99
C ASN A 153 -5.99 -4.61 -10.55
N LEU A 154 -4.78 -4.77 -11.08
CA LEU A 154 -3.64 -3.90 -10.75
C LEU A 154 -3.81 -2.48 -11.26
N ALA A 155 -4.35 -2.30 -12.48
CA ALA A 155 -4.65 -0.99 -13.03
C ALA A 155 -5.68 -0.25 -12.15
N ASN A 156 -6.74 -0.94 -11.72
CA ASN A 156 -7.74 -0.38 -10.81
C ASN A 156 -7.14 -0.04 -9.45
N PHE A 157 -6.28 -0.89 -8.89
CA PHE A 157 -5.56 -0.60 -7.65
C PHE A 157 -4.76 0.70 -7.75
N TRP A 158 -3.94 0.86 -8.81
CA TRP A 158 -3.12 2.06 -8.97
C TRP A 158 -3.94 3.31 -9.26
N LYS A 159 -5.04 3.17 -10.01
CA LYS A 159 -6.02 4.23 -10.21
C LYS A 159 -6.61 4.68 -8.86
N ASP A 160 -7.06 3.74 -8.04
CA ASP A 160 -7.67 4.04 -6.74
C ASP A 160 -6.67 4.69 -5.77
N ILE A 161 -5.41 4.26 -5.78
CA ILE A 161 -4.32 4.92 -5.03
C ILE A 161 -4.14 6.37 -5.50
N LYS A 162 -4.11 6.59 -6.81
CA LYS A 162 -3.93 7.92 -7.41
C LYS A 162 -5.11 8.85 -7.11
N ASP A 163 -6.33 8.29 -7.13
CA ASP A 163 -7.57 9.02 -6.85
C ASP A 163 -7.75 9.29 -5.35
N GLY A 164 -6.82 8.83 -4.50
CA GLY A 164 -6.81 9.11 -3.07
C GLY A 164 -7.93 8.40 -2.31
N LYS A 165 -8.35 7.23 -2.79
CA LYS A 165 -9.25 6.36 -2.04
C LYS A 165 -8.63 5.82 -0.76
#